data_AF-A0A2H0FYG4-F1
#
_entry.id   AF-A0A2H0FYG4-F1
#
_cell.length_a   1.000
_cell.length_b   1.000
_cell.length_c   1.000
_cell.angle_alpha   90.00
_cell.angle_beta   90.00
_cell.angle_gamma   90.00
#
_symmetry.space_group_name_H-M   'P 1'
#
loop_
_entity.id
_entity.type
_entity.pdbx_description
1 polymer ?
#
loop_
_entity_poly.entity_id
_entity_poly.type
_entity_poly.pdbx_seq_one_letter_code
_entity_poly.pdbx_strand_id
1 'polypeptide(L)'
;MKSLILGGARSGKSALAERLAAESGLGVVYIATATAGDAEMAGRIAHHRERRPGGWGLVEEPRHLAAALRGAAASERCLLVDCLTLWLNNVIADEALFQQERSALLETLPGLPGRVILVSNEVGMGIVPLGELTRRYCDEAGRLHQDLAQLCDRVTLVAAGLPLVLKGKS
;
A
#
# COMPACT_ATOMS: atom_id res chain seq x y z
N MET A 1 -11.91 8.79 -4.68
CA MET A 1 -10.60 9.01 -5.32
C MET A 1 -9.64 7.92 -4.88
N LYS A 2 -8.88 7.33 -5.81
CA LYS A 2 -7.89 6.29 -5.56
C LYS A 2 -6.49 6.82 -5.90
N SER A 3 -5.53 6.67 -4.98
CA SER A 3 -4.15 7.12 -5.17
C SER A 3 -3.16 6.00 -4.91
N LEU A 4 -2.11 5.93 -5.73
CA LEU A 4 -0.96 5.05 -5.54
C LEU A 4 0.28 5.90 -5.25
N ILE A 5 0.98 5.60 -4.16
CA ILE A 5 2.22 6.27 -3.75
C ILE A 5 3.34 5.23 -3.72
N LEU A 6 4.28 5.40 -4.64
CA LEU A 6 5.46 4.57 -4.85
C LEU A 6 6.70 5.26 -4.29
N GLY A 7 7.76 4.48 -4.04
CA GLY A 7 9.08 5.03 -3.73
C GLY A 7 9.97 4.02 -3.02
N GLY A 8 11.28 4.31 -2.99
CA GLY A 8 12.25 3.45 -2.31
C GLY A 8 12.02 3.33 -0.79
N ALA A 9 12.80 2.46 -0.15
CA ALA A 9 12.88 2.43 1.31
C ALA A 9 13.33 3.80 1.84
N ARG A 10 12.69 4.27 2.92
CA ARG A 10 12.98 5.57 3.56
C ARG A 10 12.88 6.79 2.62
N SER A 11 12.12 6.69 1.54
CA SER A 11 11.95 7.81 0.60
C SER A 11 11.01 8.92 1.10
N GLY A 12 10.29 8.73 2.20
CA GLY A 12 9.29 9.68 2.72
C GLY A 12 7.85 9.42 2.26
N LYS A 13 7.58 8.35 1.49
CA LYS A 13 6.24 8.04 0.99
C LYS A 13 5.15 7.84 2.05
N SER A 14 5.44 7.18 3.17
CA SER A 14 4.46 6.99 4.25
C SER A 14 4.09 8.33 4.90
N ALA A 15 5.06 9.23 5.11
CA ALA A 15 4.80 10.57 5.63
C ALA A 15 3.93 11.41 4.69
N LEU A 16 4.17 11.31 3.36
CA LEU A 16 3.30 11.92 2.36
C LEU A 16 1.89 11.33 2.42
N ALA A 17 1.76 10.01 2.51
CA ALA A 17 0.49 9.32 2.54
C ALA A 17 -0.34 9.69 3.78
N GLU A 18 0.30 9.73 4.95
CA GLU A 18 -0.29 10.17 6.22
C GLU A 18 -0.79 11.62 6.12
N ARG A 19 0.04 12.53 5.59
CA ARG A 19 -0.35 13.93 5.40
C ARG A 19 -1.57 14.05 4.49
N LEU A 20 -1.57 13.36 3.35
CA LEU A 20 -2.68 13.37 2.40
C LEU A 20 -3.97 12.76 2.98
N ALA A 21 -3.85 11.78 3.87
CA ALA A 21 -4.98 11.21 4.59
C ALA A 21 -5.54 12.21 5.62
N ALA A 22 -4.66 12.88 6.39
CA ALA A 22 -5.07 13.91 7.35
C ALA A 22 -5.75 15.11 6.66
N GLU A 23 -5.18 15.60 5.56
CA GLU A 23 -5.71 16.71 4.77
C GLU A 23 -7.01 16.37 4.02
N SER A 24 -7.42 15.09 3.99
CA SER A 24 -8.64 14.67 3.31
C SER A 24 -9.92 15.17 3.98
N GLY A 25 -9.87 15.48 5.28
CA GLY A 25 -11.05 15.81 6.09
C GLY A 25 -12.01 14.63 6.35
N LEU A 26 -11.62 13.41 5.95
CA LEU A 26 -12.43 12.19 6.09
C LEU A 26 -12.02 11.38 7.33
N GLY A 27 -12.88 10.47 7.79
CA GLY A 27 -12.54 9.50 8.81
C GLY A 27 -11.46 8.53 8.32
N VAL A 28 -10.25 8.62 8.87
CA VAL A 28 -9.11 7.81 8.38
C VAL A 28 -9.10 6.43 9.03
N VAL A 29 -8.97 5.38 8.21
CA VAL A 29 -8.71 4.01 8.65
C VAL A 29 -7.39 3.56 8.06
N TYR A 30 -6.44 3.22 8.94
CA TYR A 30 -5.15 2.67 8.57
C TYR A 30 -5.28 1.17 8.40
N ILE A 31 -4.85 0.62 7.26
CA ILE A 31 -4.82 -0.82 6.99
C ILE A 31 -3.35 -1.26 6.98
N ALA A 32 -2.93 -1.86 8.09
CA ALA A 32 -1.59 -2.37 8.26
C ALA A 32 -1.51 -3.80 7.71
N THR A 33 -0.59 -4.02 6.78
CA THR A 33 -0.37 -5.33 6.14
C THR A 33 0.91 -6.03 6.65
N ALA A 34 1.66 -5.35 7.51
CA ALA A 34 2.86 -5.89 8.12
C ALA A 34 2.50 -6.99 9.14
N THR A 35 3.22 -8.10 9.10
CA THR A 35 3.26 -9.07 10.22
C THR A 35 4.51 -8.80 11.05
N ALA A 36 4.42 -8.87 12.38
CA ALA A 36 5.59 -8.83 13.26
C ALA A 36 6.41 -10.13 13.09
N GLY A 37 7.19 -10.22 12.02
CA GLY A 37 8.03 -11.38 11.71
C GLY A 37 9.41 -11.32 12.36
N ASP A 38 9.99 -10.12 12.46
CA ASP A 38 11.28 -9.87 13.08
C ASP A 38 11.27 -8.57 13.92
N ALA A 39 12.32 -8.36 14.73
CA ALA A 39 12.43 -7.22 15.63
C ALA A 39 12.54 -5.87 14.89
N GLU A 40 13.07 -5.86 13.67
CA GLU A 40 13.15 -4.66 12.83
C GLU A 40 11.74 -4.24 12.36
N MET A 41 10.94 -5.21 11.92
CA MET A 41 9.54 -5.01 11.54
C MET A 41 8.69 -4.61 12.73
N ALA A 42 8.94 -5.18 13.91
CA ALA A 42 8.26 -4.79 15.14
C ALA A 42 8.55 -3.32 15.51
N GLY A 43 9.81 -2.87 15.39
CA GLY A 43 10.18 -1.46 15.58
C GLY A 43 9.53 -0.53 14.56
N ARG A 44 9.42 -0.96 13.30
CA ARG A 44 8.71 -0.20 12.25
C ARG A 44 7.21 -0.09 12.54
N ILE A 45 6.57 -1.18 12.96
CA ILE A 45 5.16 -1.20 13.36
C ILE A 45 4.95 -0.26 14.56
N ALA A 46 5.83 -0.29 15.57
CA ALA A 46 5.75 0.60 16.73
C ALA A 46 5.85 2.07 16.32
N HIS A 47 6.83 2.43 15.47
CA HIS A 47 6.99 3.79 14.95
C HIS A 47 5.76 4.26 14.15
N HIS A 48 5.14 3.38 13.36
CA HIS A 48 3.89 3.71 12.65
C HIS A 48 2.71 3.88 13.61
N ARG A 49 2.61 3.06 14.66
CA ARG A 49 1.58 3.19 15.69
C ARG A 49 1.72 4.51 16.47
N GLU A 50 2.94 4.92 16.80
CA GLU A 50 3.23 6.16 17.53
C GLU A 50 2.97 7.42 16.69
N ARG A 51 3.28 7.38 15.39
CA ARG A 51 3.07 8.51 14.47
C ARG A 51 1.61 8.71 14.06
N ARG A 52 0.79 7.66 14.18
CA ARG A 52 -0.62 7.69 13.80
C ARG A 52 -1.40 8.58 14.78
N PRO A 53 -2.16 9.57 14.29
CA PRO A 53 -3.08 10.32 15.14
C PRO A 53 -4.05 9.38 15.87
N GLY A 54 -4.22 9.55 17.18
CA GLY A 54 -5.03 8.64 18.02
C GLY A 54 -6.50 8.51 17.59
N GLY A 55 -7.03 9.45 16.81
CA GLY A 55 -8.39 9.41 16.26
C GLY A 55 -8.57 8.54 15.01
N TRP A 56 -7.51 7.94 14.46
CA TRP A 56 -7.63 7.09 13.28
C TRP A 56 -8.08 5.68 13.66
N GLY A 57 -8.82 5.02 12.75
CA GLY A 57 -9.05 3.58 12.83
C GLY A 57 -7.80 2.78 12.49
N LEU A 58 -7.72 1.53 12.94
CA LEU A 58 -6.68 0.56 12.57
C LEU A 58 -7.33 -0.77 12.24
N VAL A 59 -6.95 -1.35 11.10
CA VAL A 59 -7.24 -2.72 10.71
C VAL A 59 -5.91 -3.38 10.39
N GLU A 60 -5.60 -4.48 11.08
CA GLU A 60 -4.42 -5.29 10.78
C GLU A 60 -4.88 -6.46 9.91
N GLU A 61 -4.54 -6.42 8.62
CA GLU A 61 -4.92 -7.46 7.66
C GLU A 61 -3.74 -7.77 6.72
N PRO A 62 -2.96 -8.82 7.01
CA PRO A 62 -1.76 -9.15 6.24
C PRO A 62 -2.04 -9.83 4.90
N ARG A 63 -3.20 -10.45 4.69
CA ARG A 63 -3.47 -11.33 3.52
C ARG A 63 -4.72 -10.93 2.76
N HIS A 64 -5.87 -10.81 3.43
CA HIS A 64 -7.18 -10.60 2.83
C HIS A 64 -7.51 -9.12 2.60
N LEU A 65 -6.59 -8.40 1.95
CA LEU A 65 -6.63 -6.95 1.82
C LEU A 65 -7.92 -6.44 1.15
N ALA A 66 -8.40 -7.15 0.13
CA ALA A 66 -9.64 -6.80 -0.55
C ALA A 66 -10.87 -6.85 0.39
N ALA A 67 -10.91 -7.85 1.28
CA ALA A 67 -11.98 -7.98 2.26
C ALA A 67 -11.92 -6.86 3.32
N ALA A 68 -10.73 -6.55 3.84
CA ALA A 68 -10.54 -5.44 4.77
C ALA A 68 -10.94 -4.09 4.15
N LEU A 69 -10.56 -3.85 2.90
CA LEU A 69 -10.96 -2.64 2.17
C LEU A 69 -12.48 -2.54 2.05
N ARG A 70 -13.19 -3.62 1.68
CA ARG A 70 -14.65 -3.63 1.61
C ARG A 70 -15.31 -3.36 2.95
N GLY A 71 -14.82 -4.00 4.02
CA GLY A 71 -15.38 -3.82 5.36
C GLY A 71 -15.15 -2.43 5.94
N ALA A 72 -14.04 -1.78 5.56
CA ALA A 72 -13.68 -0.46 6.05
C ALA A 72 -14.23 0.70 5.20
N ALA A 73 -14.50 0.49 3.90
CA ALA A 73 -14.86 1.57 2.99
C ALA A 73 -16.22 2.20 3.30
N ALA A 74 -16.27 3.53 3.24
CA ALA A 74 -17.48 4.33 3.28
C ALA A 74 -17.21 5.68 2.58
N SER A 75 -18.25 6.39 2.17
CA SER A 75 -18.12 7.66 1.43
C SER A 75 -17.37 8.73 2.22
N GLU A 76 -17.54 8.73 3.53
CA GLU A 76 -16.94 9.65 4.51
C GLU A 76 -15.57 9.17 5.05
N ARG A 77 -14.98 8.11 4.46
CA ARG A 77 -13.73 7.51 4.94
C ARG A 77 -12.57 7.64 3.96
N CYS A 78 -11.38 7.75 4.52
CA CYS A 78 -10.11 7.62 3.81
C CYS A 78 -9.37 6.37 4.30
N LEU A 79 -9.19 5.40 3.42
CA LEU A 79 -8.42 4.19 3.71
C LEU A 79 -6.97 4.40 3.31
N LEU A 80 -6.04 4.16 4.24
CA LEU A 80 -4.60 4.24 4.00
C LEU A 80 -3.98 2.86 4.18
N VAL A 81 -3.50 2.25 3.10
CA VAL A 81 -2.83 0.95 3.11
C VAL A 81 -1.31 1.16 3.12
N ASP A 82 -0.62 0.62 4.13
CA ASP A 82 0.84 0.64 4.24
C ASP A 82 1.34 -0.77 4.66
N CYS A 83 2.03 -1.53 3.80
CA CYS A 83 2.22 -1.30 2.36
C CYS A 83 1.99 -2.54 1.52
N LEU A 84 1.66 -2.32 0.24
CA LEU A 84 1.40 -3.39 -0.73
C LEU A 84 2.56 -4.37 -0.89
N THR A 85 3.81 -3.93 -0.70
CA THR A 85 4.98 -4.82 -0.74
C THR A 85 5.01 -5.83 0.40
N LEU A 86 4.54 -5.47 1.60
CA LEU A 86 4.45 -6.42 2.71
C LEU A 86 3.26 -7.35 2.51
N TRP A 87 2.12 -6.84 2.05
CA TRP A 87 1.00 -7.67 1.64
C TRP A 87 1.42 -8.70 0.58
N LEU A 88 2.13 -8.28 -0.47
CA LEU A 88 2.64 -9.17 -1.52
C LEU A 88 3.54 -10.25 -0.93
N ASN A 89 4.47 -9.88 -0.05
CA ASN A 89 5.34 -10.83 0.64
C ASN A 89 4.54 -11.89 1.44
N ASN A 90 3.41 -11.51 2.03
CA ASN A 90 2.58 -12.44 2.83
C ASN A 90 1.80 -13.45 1.99
N VAL A 91 1.59 -13.18 0.70
CA VAL A 91 0.76 -14.03 -0.18
C VAL A 91 1.56 -14.74 -1.28
N ILE A 92 2.70 -14.18 -1.72
CA ILE A 92 3.40 -14.64 -2.94
C ILE A 92 3.94 -16.09 -2.87
N ALA A 93 4.23 -16.58 -1.67
CA ALA A 93 4.73 -17.94 -1.48
C ALA A 93 3.70 -19.02 -1.88
N ASP A 94 2.41 -18.70 -1.78
CA ASP A 94 1.31 -19.57 -2.20
C ASP A 94 0.69 -18.99 -3.48
N GLU A 95 0.90 -19.67 -4.61
CA GLU A 95 0.42 -19.21 -5.92
C GLU A 95 -1.10 -19.07 -5.97
N ALA A 96 -1.84 -20.02 -5.38
CA ALA A 96 -3.30 -19.98 -5.40
C ALA A 96 -3.82 -18.79 -4.59
N LEU A 97 -3.25 -18.58 -3.40
CA LEU A 97 -3.57 -17.42 -2.56
C LEU A 97 -3.20 -16.10 -3.24
N PHE A 98 -2.01 -16.02 -3.83
CA PHE A 98 -1.57 -14.81 -4.53
C PHE A 98 -2.52 -14.42 -5.66
N GLN A 99 -2.87 -15.37 -6.54
CA GLN A 99 -3.77 -15.09 -7.66
C GLN A 99 -5.17 -14.68 -7.18
N GLN A 100 -5.70 -15.38 -6.17
CA GLN A 100 -6.99 -15.06 -5.57
C GLN A 100 -7.01 -13.64 -4.99
N GLU A 101 -6.05 -13.30 -4.13
CA GLU A 101 -6.04 -12.01 -3.44
C GLU A 101 -5.68 -10.85 -4.38
N ARG A 102 -4.82 -11.08 -5.38
CA ARG A 102 -4.55 -10.09 -6.43
C ARG A 102 -5.79 -9.78 -7.27
N SER A 103 -6.49 -10.81 -7.77
CA SER A 103 -7.75 -10.63 -8.51
C SER A 103 -8.79 -9.89 -7.65
N ALA A 104 -8.98 -10.33 -6.41
CA ALA A 104 -9.93 -9.70 -5.50
C ALA A 104 -9.61 -8.23 -5.25
N LEU A 105 -8.32 -7.86 -5.08
CA LEU A 105 -7.91 -6.47 -4.90
C LEU A 105 -8.24 -5.61 -6.13
N LEU A 106 -7.86 -6.09 -7.32
CA LEU A 106 -8.06 -5.37 -8.58
C LEU A 106 -9.54 -5.18 -8.92
N GLU A 107 -10.38 -6.19 -8.65
CA GLU A 107 -11.82 -6.13 -8.87
C GLU A 107 -12.53 -5.22 -7.86
N THR A 108 -12.05 -5.21 -6.61
CA THR A 108 -12.67 -4.44 -5.53
C THR A 108 -12.41 -2.95 -5.66
N LEU A 109 -11.16 -2.57 -5.97
CA LEU A 109 -10.67 -1.20 -5.86
C LEU A 109 -11.53 -0.18 -6.63
N PRO A 110 -11.98 -0.41 -7.89
CA PRO A 110 -12.79 0.54 -8.63
C PRO A 110 -14.11 0.89 -7.93
N GLY A 111 -14.77 -0.11 -7.35
CA GLY A 111 -16.09 0.01 -6.72
C GLY A 111 -16.10 0.62 -5.32
N LEU A 112 -14.93 0.80 -4.68
CA LEU A 112 -14.88 1.30 -3.30
C LEU A 112 -15.33 2.77 -3.20
N PRO A 113 -16.25 3.10 -2.27
CA PRO A 113 -16.60 4.48 -1.96
C PRO A 113 -15.47 5.18 -1.20
N GLY A 114 -15.57 6.51 -1.09
CA GLY A 114 -14.62 7.33 -0.34
C GLY A 114 -13.26 7.48 -1.01
N ARG A 115 -12.22 7.58 -0.18
CA ARG A 115 -10.83 7.77 -0.61
C ARG A 115 -9.98 6.56 -0.25
N VAL A 116 -9.10 6.14 -1.16
CA VAL A 116 -8.13 5.07 -0.92
C VAL A 116 -6.74 5.55 -1.30
N ILE A 117 -5.77 5.38 -0.40
CA ILE A 117 -4.36 5.68 -0.60
C ILE A 117 -3.59 4.38 -0.41
N LEU A 118 -2.93 3.93 -1.46
CA LEU A 118 -2.11 2.72 -1.49
C LEU A 118 -0.64 3.11 -1.46
N VAL A 119 0.11 2.62 -0.47
CA VAL A 119 1.56 2.83 -0.37
C VAL A 119 2.28 1.56 -0.78
N SER A 120 3.33 1.68 -1.59
CA SER A 120 4.19 0.56 -1.96
C SER A 120 5.65 0.95 -2.11
N ASN A 121 6.56 0.03 -1.81
CA ASN A 121 7.96 0.20 -2.19
C ASN A 121 8.14 -0.04 -3.69
N GLU A 122 8.92 0.81 -4.36
CA GLU A 122 9.49 0.51 -5.67
C GLU A 122 10.78 -0.31 -5.47
N VAL A 123 10.86 -1.47 -6.13
CA VAL A 123 11.92 -2.47 -5.93
C VAL A 123 12.58 -2.92 -7.24
N GLY A 124 12.10 -2.44 -8.40
CA GLY A 124 12.53 -2.84 -9.74
C GLY A 124 13.68 -2.01 -10.32
N MET A 125 14.16 -0.96 -9.63
CA MET A 125 15.23 -0.08 -10.12
C MET A 125 16.65 -0.55 -9.72
N GLY A 126 16.79 -1.77 -9.23
CA GLY A 126 18.04 -2.36 -8.78
C GLY A 126 18.62 -3.41 -9.72
N ILE A 127 19.55 -4.21 -9.21
CA ILE A 127 20.09 -5.38 -9.90
C ILE A 127 19.07 -6.52 -9.83
N VAL A 128 19.01 -7.34 -10.88
CA VAL A 128 18.19 -8.56 -10.89
C VAL A 128 18.61 -9.50 -9.74
N PRO A 129 17.69 -9.90 -8.85
CA PRO A 129 18.03 -10.79 -7.74
C PRO A 129 18.54 -12.16 -8.19
N LEU A 130 19.44 -12.76 -7.40
CA LEU A 130 19.95 -14.13 -7.66
C LEU A 130 18.96 -15.23 -7.22
N GLY A 131 18.14 -14.96 -6.22
CA GLY A 131 17.13 -15.90 -5.73
C GLY A 131 15.88 -15.91 -6.60
N GLU A 132 15.37 -17.10 -6.93
CA GLU A 132 14.16 -17.26 -7.76
C GLU A 132 12.94 -16.59 -7.15
N LEU A 133 12.67 -16.84 -5.86
CA LEU A 133 11.54 -16.23 -5.15
C LEU A 133 11.65 -14.70 -5.11
N THR A 134 12.87 -14.17 -4.92
CA THR A 134 13.11 -12.72 -4.89
C THR A 134 12.93 -12.08 -6.26
N ARG A 135 13.33 -12.76 -7.35
CA ARG A 135 13.02 -12.30 -8.72
C ARG A 135 11.52 -12.25 -8.96
N ARG A 136 10.81 -13.35 -8.65
CA ARG A 136 9.36 -13.42 -8.76
C ARG A 136 8.68 -12.30 -7.96
N TYR A 137 9.17 -12.02 -6.75
CA TYR A 137 8.68 -10.90 -5.95
C TYR A 137 8.86 -9.54 -6.63
N CYS A 138 10.04 -9.24 -7.19
CA CYS A 138 10.27 -8.00 -7.92
C CYS A 138 9.36 -7.89 -9.16
N ASP A 139 9.23 -8.98 -9.94
CA ASP A 139 8.40 -9.01 -11.14
C ASP A 139 6.92 -8.80 -10.81
N GLU A 140 6.40 -9.51 -9.80
CA GLU A 140 5.00 -9.39 -9.40
C GLU A 140 4.70 -8.06 -8.72
N ALA A 141 5.65 -7.47 -7.98
CA ALA A 141 5.50 -6.10 -7.47
C ALA A 141 5.34 -5.10 -8.63
N GLY A 142 6.19 -5.21 -9.66
CA GLY A 142 6.11 -4.36 -10.84
C GLY A 142 4.81 -4.54 -11.64
N ARG A 143 4.32 -5.77 -11.80
CA ARG A 143 3.03 -6.05 -12.46
C ARG A 143 1.86 -5.46 -11.66
N LEU A 144 1.85 -5.68 -10.33
CA LEU A 144 0.85 -5.12 -9.44
C LEU A 144 0.82 -3.58 -9.52
N HIS A 145 1.99 -2.92 -9.53
CA HIS A 145 2.05 -1.46 -9.65
C HIS A 145 1.47 -0.95 -10.97
N GLN A 146 1.76 -1.64 -12.08
CA GLN A 146 1.20 -1.30 -13.39
C GLN A 146 -0.32 -1.43 -13.42
N ASP A 147 -0.87 -2.51 -12.85
CA ASP A 147 -2.32 -2.72 -12.78
C ASP A 147 -2.98 -1.64 -11.90
N LEU A 148 -2.44 -1.40 -10.70
CA LEU A 148 -2.99 -0.40 -9.78
C LEU A 148 -2.85 1.03 -10.33
N ALA A 149 -1.75 1.36 -11.03
CA ALA A 149 -1.57 2.66 -11.65
C ALA A 149 -2.65 2.96 -12.71
N GLN A 150 -3.18 1.94 -13.39
CA GLN A 150 -4.30 2.10 -14.31
C GLN A 150 -5.59 2.42 -13.56
N LEU A 151 -5.84 1.74 -12.43
CA LEU A 151 -7.04 1.90 -11.61
C LEU A 151 -7.04 3.15 -10.71
N CYS A 152 -5.89 3.73 -10.41
CA CYS A 152 -5.77 4.92 -9.56
C CYS A 152 -5.92 6.23 -10.35
N ASP A 153 -6.60 7.22 -9.76
CA ASP A 153 -6.75 8.56 -10.32
C ASP A 153 -5.43 9.34 -10.27
N ARG A 154 -4.62 9.10 -9.23
CA ARG A 154 -3.32 9.77 -9.00
C ARG A 154 -2.23 8.75 -8.70
N VAL A 155 -1.06 8.91 -9.32
CA VAL A 155 0.13 8.10 -9.04
C VAL A 155 1.29 9.03 -8.73
N THR A 156 2.00 8.78 -7.64
CA THR A 156 3.12 9.62 -7.19
C THR A 156 4.31 8.76 -6.81
N LEU A 157 5.47 9.06 -7.37
CA LEU A 157 6.75 8.51 -6.93
C LEU A 157 7.38 9.47 -5.92
N VAL A 158 7.84 8.97 -4.79
CA VAL A 158 8.51 9.80 -3.78
C VAL A 158 9.99 9.44 -3.72
N ALA A 159 10.85 10.46 -3.87
CA ALA A 159 12.30 10.37 -3.75
C ALA A 159 12.82 11.48 -2.84
N ALA A 160 13.65 11.14 -1.84
CA ALA A 160 14.20 12.09 -0.87
C ALA A 160 13.15 13.00 -0.20
N GLY A 161 11.94 12.48 0.05
CA GLY A 161 10.81 13.23 0.62
C GLY A 161 10.04 14.08 -0.40
N LEU A 162 10.49 14.13 -1.65
CA LEU A 162 9.90 14.97 -2.69
C LEU A 162 8.93 14.14 -3.56
N PRO A 163 7.67 14.59 -3.73
CA PRO A 163 6.71 13.92 -4.58
C PRO A 163 6.92 14.30 -6.06
N LEU A 164 7.06 13.28 -6.91
CA LEU A 164 6.98 13.36 -8.36
C LEU A 164 5.66 12.77 -8.83
N VAL A 165 4.77 13.60 -9.37
CA VAL A 165 3.46 13.15 -9.87
C VAL A 165 3.65 12.48 -11.24
N LEU A 166 3.31 11.19 -11.32
CA LEU A 166 3.40 10.38 -12.55
C LEU A 166 2.07 10.35 -13.32
N LYS A 167 0.94 10.44 -12.60
CA LYS A 167 -0.43 10.46 -13.15
C LYS A 167 -1.33 11.35 -12.30
N GLY A 168 -2.25 12.05 -12.94
CA GLY A 168 -3.21 12.96 -12.30
C GLY A 168 -2.70 14.39 -12.21
N LYS A 169 -3.55 15.31 -11.77
CA LYS A 169 -3.16 16.73 -11.60
C LYS A 169 -2.21 16.88 -10.43
N SER A 170 -1.21 17.75 -10.58
CA SER A 170 -0.27 18.17 -9.52
C SER A 170 -1.00 18.87 -8.39
#